data_AF-A0A7R9VVE0-F1
#
_entry.id   AF-A0A7R9VVE0-F1
#
_cell.length_a   1.000
_cell.length_b   1.000
_cell.length_c   1.000
_cell.angle_alpha   90.00
_cell.angle_beta   90.00
_cell.angle_gamma   90.00
#
_symmetry.space_group_name_H-M   'P 1'
#
loop_
_entity.id
_entity.type
_entity.pdbx_description
1 polymer ?
#
loop_
_entity_poly.entity_id
_entity_poly.type
_entity_poly.pdbx_seq_one_letter_code
_entity_poly.pdbx_strand_id
1 'polypeptide(L)'
;LDDALLRPGRLEVQIEVGLPDITARREILHVHFRDLRRKGRLSNPLCLAIDGPKAAKRKGWMKLIRGKKAPDLAKLTDGFSGADIAGLVRCAGATALSRSRDEGCGIDGLLITLEDVINALDEVSQ
;
A
#
# COMPACT_ATOMS: atom_id res chain seq x y z
N LEU A 1 31.17 -1.52 -10.27
CA LEU A 1 31.76 -2.09 -9.04
C LEU A 1 33.15 -2.59 -9.41
N ASP A 2 34.14 -2.49 -8.53
CA ASP A 2 35.50 -2.98 -8.83
C ASP A 2 35.52 -4.52 -8.87
N ASP A 3 36.10 -5.09 -9.94
CA ASP A 3 36.30 -6.54 -10.11
C ASP A 3 37.07 -7.17 -8.94
N ALA A 4 37.93 -6.40 -8.26
CA ALA A 4 38.64 -6.86 -7.08
C ALA A 4 37.71 -7.22 -5.91
N LEU A 5 36.47 -6.70 -5.89
CA LEU A 5 35.47 -7.02 -4.86
C LEU A 5 34.68 -8.30 -5.15
N LEU A 6 34.67 -8.76 -6.40
CA LEU A 6 33.96 -9.96 -6.84
C LEU A 6 34.76 -11.26 -6.67
N ARG A 7 36.02 -11.14 -6.24
CA ARG A 7 36.88 -12.30 -5.98
C ARG A 7 36.36 -13.09 -4.77
N PRO A 8 36.58 -14.42 -4.75
CA PRO A 8 36.26 -15.25 -3.59
C PRO A 8 36.86 -14.68 -2.30
N GLY A 9 36.08 -14.69 -1.20
CA GLY A 9 36.49 -14.11 0.09
C GLY A 9 36.12 -12.63 0.31
N ARG A 10 35.35 -12.03 -0.60
CA ARG A 10 34.76 -10.67 -0.47
C ARG A 10 33.26 -10.69 -0.74
N LEU A 11 32.79 -10.06 -1.83
CA LEU A 11 31.38 -10.07 -2.24
C LEU A 11 31.12 -11.28 -3.14
N GLU A 12 31.15 -12.47 -2.52
CA GLU A 12 31.05 -13.75 -3.23
C GLU A 12 29.64 -14.09 -3.71
N VAL A 13 28.60 -13.74 -2.94
CA VAL A 13 27.20 -13.98 -3.31
C VAL A 13 26.57 -12.68 -3.79
N GLN A 14 26.02 -12.73 -5.00
CA GLN A 14 25.19 -11.67 -5.55
C GLN A 14 23.75 -12.18 -5.58
N ILE A 15 22.85 -11.46 -4.88
CA ILE A 15 21.41 -11.76 -4.90
C ILE A 15 20.74 -10.57 -5.57
N GLU A 16 20.19 -10.82 -6.75
CA GLU A 16 19.38 -9.83 -7.45
C GLU A 16 17.99 -9.77 -6.80
N VAL A 17 17.54 -8.55 -6.51
CA VAL A 17 16.20 -8.28 -6.00
C VAL A 17 15.40 -7.61 -7.10
N GLY A 18 14.51 -8.39 -7.72
CA GLY A 18 13.63 -7.90 -8.78
C GLY A 18 12.43 -7.09 -8.27
N LEU A 19 11.60 -6.64 -9.21
CA LEU A 19 10.33 -5.99 -8.88
C LEU A 19 9.39 -6.99 -8.18
N PRO A 20 8.58 -6.52 -7.21
CA PRO A 20 7.68 -7.38 -6.48
C PRO A 20 6.50 -7.84 -7.35
N ASP A 21 6.17 -9.13 -7.26
CA ASP A 21 4.94 -9.71 -7.81
C ASP A 21 3.68 -9.14 -7.13
N ILE A 22 2.50 -9.36 -7.73
CA ILE A 22 1.21 -8.91 -7.17
C ILE A 22 0.97 -9.36 -5.73
N THR A 23 1.42 -10.57 -5.34
CA THR A 23 1.30 -11.08 -3.96
C THR A 23 2.26 -10.34 -3.04
N ALA A 24 3.51 -10.16 -3.45
CA ALA A 24 4.52 -9.43 -2.70
C ALA A 24 4.12 -7.95 -2.53
N ARG A 25 3.58 -7.29 -3.56
CA ARG A 25 3.05 -5.92 -3.47
C ARG A 25 1.93 -5.81 -2.44
N ARG A 26 1.03 -6.80 -2.38
CA ARG A 26 -0.02 -6.84 -1.34
C ARG A 26 0.58 -6.96 0.05
N GLU A 27 1.62 -7.77 0.23
CA GLU A 27 2.32 -7.89 1.51
C GLU A 27 3.04 -6.59 1.92
N ILE A 28 3.72 -5.94 0.98
CA ILE A 28 4.36 -4.64 1.19
C ILE A 28 3.31 -3.60 1.62
N LEU A 29 2.19 -3.52 0.90
CA LEU A 29 1.06 -2.66 1.27
C LEU A 29 0.54 -2.98 2.69
N HIS A 30 0.39 -4.27 3.04
CA HIS A 30 -0.01 -4.66 4.39
C HIS A 30 0.98 -4.20 5.45
N VAL A 31 2.28 -4.31 5.20
CA VAL A 31 3.32 -3.87 6.15
C VAL A 31 3.24 -2.36 6.37
N HIS A 32 3.13 -1.57 5.31
CA HIS A 32 3.06 -0.11 5.42
C HIS A 32 1.76 0.39 6.07
N PHE A 33 0.63 -0.29 5.84
CA PHE A 33 -0.65 0.06 6.46
C PHE A 33 -0.90 -0.60 7.82
N ARG A 34 0.00 -1.48 8.29
CA ARG A 34 -0.19 -2.29 9.51
C ARG A 34 -0.46 -1.44 10.75
N ASP A 35 0.35 -0.40 10.96
CA ASP A 35 0.25 0.43 12.17
C ASP A 35 -1.00 1.31 12.15
N LEU A 36 -1.36 1.83 10.99
CA LEU A 36 -2.60 2.60 10.76
C LEU A 36 -3.84 1.71 10.99
N ARG A 37 -3.76 0.45 10.57
CA ARG A 37 -4.83 -0.55 10.77
C ARG A 37 -5.02 -0.89 12.23
N ARG A 38 -3.93 -1.12 12.96
CA ARG A 38 -3.98 -1.38 14.41
C ARG A 38 -4.58 -0.21 15.18
N LYS A 39 -4.32 1.02 14.73
CA LYS A 39 -4.89 2.25 15.33
C LYS A 39 -6.33 2.56 14.88
N GLY A 40 -6.91 1.78 13.97
CA GLY A 40 -8.26 2.03 13.45
C GLY A 40 -8.37 3.27 12.55
N ARG A 41 -7.26 3.71 11.93
CA ARG A 41 -7.17 4.96 11.15
C ARG A 41 -7.37 4.76 9.64
N LEU A 42 -7.86 3.58 9.25
CA LEU A 42 -8.10 3.19 7.86
C LEU A 42 -9.59 3.03 7.61
N SER A 43 -10.06 3.58 6.49
CA SER A 43 -11.43 3.38 6.04
C SER A 43 -11.70 1.91 5.66
N ASN A 44 -12.95 1.47 5.83
CA ASN A 44 -13.39 0.12 5.44
C ASN A 44 -13.18 -0.19 3.94
N PRO A 45 -13.49 0.73 2.99
CA PRO A 45 -13.23 0.50 1.57
C PRO A 45 -11.75 0.28 1.27
N LEU A 46 -10.87 1.05 1.93
CA LEU A 46 -9.44 0.91 1.75
C LEU A 46 -8.90 -0.42 2.31
N CYS A 47 -9.39 -0.86 3.47
CA CYS A 47 -9.04 -2.17 4.01
C CYS A 47 -9.37 -3.30 3.03
N LEU A 48 -10.54 -3.24 2.38
CA LEU A 48 -10.94 -4.22 1.37
C LEU A 48 -10.07 -4.17 0.12
N ALA A 49 -9.67 -2.97 -0.32
CA ALA A 49 -8.78 -2.77 -1.46
C ALA A 49 -7.37 -3.35 -1.24
N ILE A 50 -6.86 -3.25 0.00
CA ILE A 50 -5.56 -3.82 0.38
C ILE A 50 -5.66 -5.34 0.53
N ASP A 51 -6.66 -5.85 1.27
CA ASP A 51 -6.83 -7.28 1.55
C ASP A 51 -7.15 -8.10 0.28
N GLY A 52 -7.77 -7.47 -0.73
CA GLY A 52 -8.16 -8.09 -1.99
C GLY A 52 -9.26 -9.17 -1.88
N PRO A 53 -9.61 -9.83 -2.99
CA PRO A 53 -10.76 -10.75 -3.06
C PRO A 53 -10.56 -12.06 -2.29
N LYS A 54 -9.32 -12.46 -2.00
CA LYS A 54 -9.02 -13.71 -1.26
C LYS A 54 -9.38 -13.62 0.22
N ALA A 55 -9.32 -12.44 0.83
CA ALA A 55 -9.73 -12.23 2.23
C ALA A 55 -11.26 -12.21 2.42
N ALA A 56 -12.01 -11.80 1.38
CA ALA A 56 -13.47 -11.76 1.41
C ALA A 56 -14.12 -13.15 1.60
N LYS A 57 -13.42 -14.25 1.26
CA LYS A 57 -13.89 -15.62 1.52
C LYS A 57 -13.86 -16.04 2.99
N ARG A 58 -13.04 -15.38 3.83
CA ARG A 58 -12.78 -15.80 5.22
C ARG A 58 -13.78 -15.24 6.24
N LYS A 59 -14.48 -14.16 5.89
CA LYS A 59 -15.59 -13.60 6.67
C LYS A 59 -16.85 -13.81 5.85
N GLY A 60 -17.84 -14.55 6.38
CA GLY A 60 -19.12 -14.91 5.74
C GLY A 60 -20.05 -13.73 5.41
N TRP A 61 -19.51 -12.66 4.84
CA TRP A 61 -20.19 -11.43 4.42
C TRP A 61 -20.25 -11.30 2.88
N MET A 62 -19.66 -12.25 2.15
CA MET A 62 -19.55 -12.29 0.68
C MET A 62 -20.89 -12.49 -0.08
N LYS A 63 -22.04 -12.32 0.59
CA LYS A 63 -23.37 -12.36 -0.05
C LYS A 63 -24.03 -10.99 -0.21
N LEU A 64 -23.51 -9.93 0.41
CA LEU A 64 -24.25 -8.65 0.52
C LEU A 64 -23.76 -7.51 -0.40
N ILE A 65 -22.61 -7.65 -1.06
CA ILE A 65 -22.09 -6.60 -1.96
C ILE A 65 -22.10 -7.09 -3.41
N ARG A 66 -23.31 -7.28 -3.92
CA ARG A 66 -23.58 -7.58 -5.34
C ARG A 66 -23.48 -6.27 -6.12
N GLY A 67 -22.29 -5.93 -6.66
CA GLY A 67 -22.22 -4.96 -7.78
C GLY A 67 -21.01 -4.03 -7.87
N LYS A 68 -20.30 -3.71 -6.78
CA LYS A 68 -19.09 -2.87 -6.86
C LYS A 68 -17.87 -3.69 -6.45
N LYS A 69 -17.07 -4.13 -7.44
CA LYS A 69 -15.75 -4.70 -7.16
C LYS A 69 -14.92 -3.58 -6.52
N ALA A 70 -14.50 -3.75 -5.26
CA ALA A 70 -13.50 -2.87 -4.68
C ALA A 70 -12.23 -2.93 -5.57
N PRO A 71 -11.61 -1.78 -5.89
CA PRO A 71 -10.38 -1.78 -6.67
C PRO A 71 -9.30 -2.56 -5.91
N ASP A 72 -8.62 -3.46 -6.60
CA ASP A 72 -7.52 -4.23 -6.03
C ASP A 72 -6.25 -3.38 -6.16
N LEU A 73 -5.80 -2.81 -5.04
CA LEU A 73 -4.71 -1.84 -5.05
C LEU A 73 -3.41 -2.45 -5.62
N ALA A 74 -3.17 -3.74 -5.35
CA ALA A 74 -2.00 -4.45 -5.85
C ALA A 74 -1.97 -4.61 -7.39
N LYS A 75 -3.13 -4.51 -8.04
CA LYS A 75 -3.23 -4.50 -9.51
C LYS A 75 -3.01 -3.10 -10.09
N LEU A 76 -3.40 -2.06 -9.34
CA LEU A 76 -3.22 -0.68 -9.77
C LEU A 76 -1.77 -0.22 -9.65
N THR A 77 -1.00 -0.80 -8.73
CA THR A 77 0.42 -0.51 -8.54
C THR A 77 1.33 -1.48 -9.31
N ASP A 78 1.01 -1.80 -10.57
CA ASP A 78 1.87 -2.71 -11.34
C ASP A 78 3.18 -2.01 -11.75
N GLY A 79 4.30 -2.72 -11.66
CA GLY A 79 5.63 -2.16 -11.89
C GLY A 79 6.22 -1.34 -10.72
N PHE A 80 5.48 -1.13 -9.63
CA PHE A 80 5.97 -0.36 -8.49
C PHE A 80 7.00 -1.15 -7.69
N SER A 81 8.09 -0.48 -7.31
CA SER A 81 9.04 -0.99 -6.34
C SER A 81 8.51 -0.84 -4.90
N GLY A 82 9.22 -1.43 -3.93
CA GLY A 82 8.90 -1.22 -2.52
C GLY A 82 8.99 0.25 -2.08
N ALA A 83 9.88 1.03 -2.70
CA ALA A 83 10.03 2.46 -2.41
C ALA A 83 8.83 3.27 -2.94
N ASP A 84 8.35 2.96 -4.14
CA ASP A 84 7.20 3.64 -4.76
C ASP A 84 5.93 3.38 -3.95
N ILE A 85 5.72 2.14 -3.49
CA ILE A 85 4.62 1.80 -2.60
C ILE A 85 4.74 2.56 -1.27
N ALA A 86 5.93 2.66 -0.69
CA ALA A 86 6.14 3.43 0.52
C ALA A 86 5.90 4.94 0.31
N GLY A 87 6.27 5.47 -0.86
CA GLY A 87 5.97 6.84 -1.29
C GLY A 87 4.48 7.09 -1.37
N LEU A 88 3.75 6.22 -2.08
CA LEU A 88 2.29 6.27 -2.22
C LEU A 88 1.58 6.34 -0.85
N VAL A 89 1.97 5.49 0.10
CA VAL A 89 1.36 5.48 1.45
C VAL A 89 1.62 6.78 2.20
N ARG A 90 2.83 7.36 2.06
CA ARG A 90 3.17 8.65 2.67
C ARG A 90 2.37 9.79 2.06
N CYS A 91 2.25 9.83 0.74
CA CYS A 91 1.44 10.83 0.04
C CYS A 91 -0.02 10.74 0.47
N ALA A 92 -0.62 9.55 0.48
CA ALA A 92 -1.99 9.35 0.96
C ALA A 92 -2.17 9.81 2.42
N GLY A 93 -1.18 9.52 3.29
CA GLY A 93 -1.19 9.99 4.67
C GLY A 93 -1.08 11.52 4.80
N ALA A 94 -0.28 12.17 3.95
CA ALA A 94 -0.13 13.62 3.92
C ALA A 94 -1.39 14.32 3.41
N THR A 95 -2.04 13.77 2.38
CA THR A 95 -3.32 14.26 1.86
C THR A 95 -4.42 14.12 2.90
N ALA A 96 -4.51 12.97 3.57
CA ALA A 96 -5.47 12.76 4.66
C ALA A 96 -5.22 13.70 5.84
N LEU A 97 -3.95 13.96 6.19
CA LEU A 97 -3.59 14.90 7.25
C LEU A 97 -3.96 16.34 6.88
N SER A 98 -3.72 16.74 5.63
CA SER A 98 -4.09 18.06 5.13
C SER A 98 -5.59 18.27 5.19
N ARG A 99 -6.37 17.28 4.72
CA ARG A 99 -7.83 17.30 4.81
C ARG A 99 -8.32 17.38 6.26
N SER A 100 -7.74 16.58 7.16
CA SER A 100 -8.11 16.56 8.57
C SER A 100 -7.77 17.86 9.30
N ARG A 101 -6.71 18.56 8.87
CA ARG A 101 -6.36 19.90 9.38
C ARG A 101 -7.40 20.92 8.94
N ASP A 102 -7.79 20.89 7.67
CA ASP A 102 -8.72 21.86 7.10
C ASP A 102 -10.15 21.67 7.64
N GLU A 103 -10.53 20.42 7.97
CA GLU A 103 -11.78 20.08 8.67
C GLU A 103 -11.77 20.43 10.18
N GLY A 104 -10.62 20.83 10.75
CA GLY A 104 -10.49 21.21 12.16
C GLY A 104 -10.56 20.05 13.17
N CYS A 105 -10.55 18.80 12.68
CA CYS A 105 -10.70 17.59 13.51
C CYS A 105 -9.37 17.09 14.12
N GLY A 106 -8.25 17.79 13.86
CA GLY A 106 -6.96 17.54 14.47
C GLY A 106 -6.43 16.12 14.18
N ILE A 107 -5.46 15.66 14.98
CA ILE A 107 -4.90 14.29 14.84
C ILE A 107 -5.89 13.19 15.23
N ASP A 108 -6.89 13.51 16.05
CA ASP A 108 -7.86 12.55 16.56
C ASP A 108 -8.93 12.19 15.52
N GLY A 109 -9.14 13.04 14.52
CA GLY A 109 -10.02 12.80 13.37
C GLY A 109 -9.36 12.11 12.18
N LEU A 110 -8.03 11.88 12.22
CA LEU A 110 -7.30 11.38 11.06
C LEU A 110 -7.85 10.03 10.60
N LEU A 111 -8.31 9.98 9.35
CA LEU A 111 -8.80 8.77 8.70
C LEU A 111 -8.34 8.76 7.25
N ILE A 112 -7.57 7.75 6.86
CA ILE A 112 -7.12 7.59 5.48
C ILE A 112 -8.21 6.87 4.68
N THR A 113 -8.68 7.53 3.63
CA THR A 113 -9.72 7.05 2.74
C THR A 113 -9.14 6.40 1.49
N LEU A 114 -9.98 5.66 0.76
CA LEU A 114 -9.59 5.10 -0.52
C LEU A 114 -9.31 6.21 -1.55
N GLU A 115 -10.03 7.33 -1.48
CA GLU A 115 -9.86 8.48 -2.36
C GLU A 115 -8.48 9.13 -2.18
N ASP A 116 -8.02 9.28 -0.94
CA ASP A 116 -6.67 9.81 -0.64
C ASP A 116 -5.57 8.97 -1.33
N VAL A 117 -5.76 7.65 -1.40
CA VAL A 117 -4.81 6.73 -2.04
C VAL A 117 -4.89 6.77 -3.57
N ILE A 118 -6.09 6.94 -4.14
CA ILE A 118 -6.27 7.08 -5.58
C ILE A 118 -5.64 8.40 -6.05
N ASN A 119 -5.89 9.50 -5.34
CA ASN A 119 -5.28 10.80 -5.65
C ASN A 119 -3.76 10.72 -5.57
N ALA A 120 -3.23 10.04 -4.54
CA ALA A 120 -1.79 9.81 -4.42
C ALA A 120 -1.23 8.91 -5.54
N LEU A 121 -2.02 7.98 -6.07
CA LEU A 121 -1.60 7.13 -7.19
C LEU A 121 -1.47 7.94 -8.48
N ASP A 122 -2.43 8.84 -8.72
CA ASP A 122 -2.37 9.75 -9.87
C ASP A 122 -1.16 10.69 -9.77
N GLU A 123 -0.82 11.16 -8.57
CA GLU A 123 0.35 12.02 -8.34
C GLU A 123 1.69 11.29 -8.52
N VAL A 124 1.78 10.02 -8.11
CA VAL A 124 3.00 9.21 -8.27
C VAL A 124 3.16 8.65 -9.70
N SER A 125 2.06 8.58 -10.45
CA SER A 125 2.06 8.10 -11.84
C SER A 125 2.38 9.19 -12.88
N GLN A 126 2.48 10.46 -12.46
CA GLN A 126 2.88 11.61 -13.29
C GLN A 126 4.41 11.77 -13.31
#